data_AF-A0A1A1ZDM2-F1
#
_entry.id   AF-A0A1A1ZDM2-F1
#
_cell.length_a   1.000
_cell.length_b   1.000
_cell.length_c   1.000
_cell.angle_alpha   90.00
_cell.angle_beta   90.00
_cell.angle_gamma   90.00
#
_symmetry.space_group_name_H-M   'P 1'
#
loop_
_entity.id
_entity.type
_entity.pdbx_description
1 polymer ?
#
loop_
_entity_poly.entity_id
_entity_poly.type
_entity_poly.pdbx_seq_one_letter_code
_entity_poly.pdbx_strand_id
1 'polypeptide(L)' 'MRRDGFTSFVDLRFALNPRCPSCSAQRTMSTMYGMPAGPVEQPWIAAMGCCVQPWEWCCAECGHEW' A
#
# COMPACT_ATOMS: atom_id res chain seq x y z
N MET A 1 -14.95 -15.68 -2.02
CA MET A 1 -14.85 -15.02 -3.34
C MET A 1 -13.55 -15.47 -3.99
N ARG A 2 -13.59 -16.23 -5.09
CA ARG A 2 -12.43 -16.54 -5.92
C ARG A 2 -12.69 -15.89 -7.27
N ARG A 3 -12.14 -14.71 -7.49
CA ARG A 3 -12.09 -14.05 -8.79
C ARG A 3 -10.59 -13.87 -9.09
N ASP A 4 -10.14 -14.38 -10.22
CA ASP A 4 -8.77 -14.27 -10.72
C ASP A 4 -7.64 -14.87 -9.85
N GLY A 5 -7.93 -15.92 -9.06
CA GLY A 5 -6.89 -16.67 -8.33
C GLY A 5 -6.44 -16.07 -6.99
N PHE A 6 -7.03 -14.96 -6.56
CA PHE A 6 -6.74 -14.36 -5.25
C PHE A 6 -7.42 -15.12 -4.10
N THR A 7 -6.66 -15.31 -3.02
CA THR A 7 -7.06 -16.08 -1.82
C THR A 7 -7.80 -15.25 -0.78
N SER A 8 -7.68 -13.92 -0.82
CA SER A 8 -8.36 -13.01 0.10
C SER A 8 -8.65 -11.65 -0.55
N PHE A 9 -9.55 -10.88 0.08
CA PHE A 9 -9.81 -9.49 -0.32
C PHE A 9 -8.55 -8.61 -0.19
N VAL A 10 -7.71 -8.89 0.80
CA VAL A 10 -6.44 -8.18 1.03
C VAL A 10 -5.49 -8.41 -0.16
N ASP A 11 -5.36 -9.66 -0.60
CA ASP A 11 -4.50 -10.00 -1.75
C ASP A 11 -4.99 -9.32 -3.04
N LEU A 12 -6.31 -9.32 -3.28
CA LEU A 12 -6.90 -8.61 -4.40
C LEU A 12 -6.56 -7.11 -4.33
N ARG A 13 -6.64 -6.50 -3.15
CA ARG A 13 -6.40 -5.06 -3.01
C ARG A 13 -4.94 -4.68 -3.24
N PHE A 14 -3.99 -5.52 -2.82
CA PHE A 14 -2.57 -5.38 -3.17
C PHE A 14 -2.29 -5.64 -4.64
N ALA A 15 -3.03 -6.54 -5.29
CA ALA A 15 -2.88 -6.82 -6.72
C ALA A 15 -3.35 -5.67 -7.62
N LEU A 16 -4.24 -4.80 -7.12
CA LEU A 16 -4.66 -3.57 -7.79
C LEU A 16 -3.60 -2.45 -7.73
N ASN A 17 -2.59 -2.59 -6.88
CA ASN A 17 -1.51 -1.63 -6.73
C ASN A 17 -0.31 -2.02 -7.62
N PRO A 18 0.54 -1.06 -8.02
CA PRO A 18 1.74 -1.37 -8.81
C PRO A 18 2.71 -2.26 -8.04
N ARG A 19 3.53 -3.05 -8.74
CA ARG A 19 4.66 -3.76 -8.12
C ARG A 19 5.74 -2.78 -7.70
N CYS A 20 6.44 -3.11 -6.62
CA CYS A 20 7.56 -2.29 -6.18
C CYS A 20 8.66 -2.25 -7.25
N PRO A 21 9.12 -1.07 -7.70
CA PRO A 21 10.18 -0.96 -8.70
C PRO A 21 11.55 -1.38 -8.15
N SER A 22 11.73 -1.38 -6.81
CA SER A 22 12.99 -1.76 -6.16
C SER A 22 13.11 -3.26 -5.92
N CYS A 23 12.07 -3.93 -5.40
CA CYS A 23 12.14 -5.34 -5.01
C CYS A 23 11.13 -6.26 -5.74
N SER A 24 10.32 -5.72 -6.66
CA SER A 24 9.29 -6.44 -7.43
C SER A 24 8.14 -7.07 -6.62
N ALA A 25 8.08 -6.81 -5.31
CA ALA A 25 7.04 -7.33 -4.44
C ALA A 25 5.65 -6.79 -4.83
N GLN A 26 4.63 -7.64 -4.70
CA GLN A 26 3.21 -7.30 -4.87
C GLN A 26 2.58 -6.92 -3.52
N ARG A 27 3.25 -6.03 -2.79
CA ARG A 27 2.91 -5.61 -1.41
C ARG A 27 3.03 -4.10 -1.27
N THR A 28 2.65 -3.38 -2.33
CA THR A 28 2.68 -1.93 -2.39
C THR A 28 1.45 -1.34 -1.71
N MET A 29 1.65 -0.33 -0.87
CA MET A 29 0.60 0.43 -0.20
C MET A 29 0.46 1.81 -0.85
N SER A 30 -0.75 2.35 -0.89
CA SER A 30 -0.96 3.76 -1.22
C SER A 30 -0.63 4.62 0.00
N THR A 31 0.04 5.75 -0.21
CA THR A 31 0.37 6.68 0.87
C THR A 31 -0.83 7.55 1.25
N MET A 32 -1.05 7.75 2.55
CA MET A 32 -1.99 8.71 3.10
C MET A 32 -1.24 9.70 3.99
N TYR A 33 -1.22 10.97 3.61
CA TYR A 33 -0.61 12.04 4.40
C TYR A 33 -1.62 12.73 5.30
N GLY A 34 -1.11 13.36 6.36
CA GLY A 34 -1.92 14.10 7.33
C GLY A 34 -2.18 13.29 8.60
N MET A 35 -3.09 13.79 9.44
CA MET A 35 -3.47 13.13 10.67
C MET A 35 -4.78 12.36 10.45
N PRO A 36 -4.75 11.02 10.45
CA PRO A 36 -5.98 10.25 10.35
C PRO A 36 -6.82 10.46 11.61
N ALA A 37 -8.15 10.42 11.47
CA ALA A 37 -9.07 10.57 12.60
C ALA A 37 -9.05 9.37 13.58
N GLY A 38 -8.31 8.30 13.27
CA GLY A 38 -8.16 7.10 14.06
C GLY A 38 -7.09 6.17 13.46
N PRO A 39 -6.93 4.95 14.00
CA PRO A 39 -6.00 3.97 13.44
C PRO A 39 -6.33 3.64 11.98
N VAL A 40 -5.31 3.56 11.14
CA VAL A 40 -5.46 3.08 9.76
C VAL A 40 -5.44 1.55 9.79
N GLU A 41 -6.62 0.94 9.64
CA GLU A 41 -6.77 -0.53 9.69
C GLU A 41 -6.57 -1.20 8.32
N GLN A 42 -6.50 -0.41 7.24
CA GLN A 42 -6.35 -0.93 5.89
C GLN A 42 -4.88 -1.28 5.60
N PRO A 43 -4.51 -2.56 5.41
CA PRO A 43 -3.11 -2.97 5.28
C PRO A 43 -2.44 -2.51 3.98
N TRP A 44 -3.22 -2.07 3.00
CA TRP A 44 -2.74 -1.51 1.72
C TRP A 44 -2.61 0.02 1.76
N ILE A 45 -2.73 0.65 2.93
CA ILE A 45 -2.53 2.09 3.13
C ILE A 45 -1.36 2.31 4.08
N ALA A 46 -0.38 3.08 3.62
CA ALA A 46 0.72 3.57 4.44
C ALA A 46 0.31 4.91 5.05
N ALA A 47 0.10 4.94 6.37
CA ALA A 47 -0.08 6.19 7.09
C ALA A 47 1.27 6.92 7.16
N MET A 48 1.39 8.01 6.42
CA MET A 48 2.58 8.83 6.35
C MET A 48 2.55 9.93 7.41
N GLY A 49 3.60 10.75 7.43
CA GLY A 49 3.64 11.95 8.26
C GLY A 49 2.64 13.03 7.83
N CYS A 50 2.60 14.11 8.62
CA CYS A 50 1.78 15.29 8.30
C CYS A 50 2.30 16.10 7.11
N CYS A 51 3.61 16.03 6.84
CA CYS A 51 4.23 16.70 5.71
C CYS A 51 4.00 15.88 4.43
N VAL A 52 3.22 16.44 3.49
CA VAL A 52 2.99 15.83 2.18
C VAL A 52 4.30 15.73 1.42
N GLN A 53 4.65 14.51 1.01
CA GLN A 53 5.74 14.21 0.10
C GLN A 53 5.16 13.78 -1.26
N PRO A 54 5.95 13.82 -2.36
CA PRO A 54 5.44 13.49 -3.68
C PRO A 54 5.23 11.98 -3.91
N TRP A 55 5.54 11.13 -2.93
CA TRP A 55 5.40 9.69 -3.04
C TRP A 55 3.93 9.30 -2.89
N GLU A 56 3.43 8.54 -3.85
CA GLU A 56 2.07 7.99 -3.84
C GLU A 56 2.05 6.56 -3.33
N TRP A 57 3.21 5.89 -3.35
CA TRP A 57 3.37 4.48 -3.06
C TRP A 57 4.48 4.24 -2.04
N CYS A 58 4.27 3.23 -1.20
CA CYS A 58 5.28 2.73 -0.27
C CYS A 58 5.26 1.19 -0.31
N CYS A 59 6.43 0.55 -0.41
CA CYS A 59 6.53 -0.90 -0.38
C CYS A 59 6.49 -1.43 1.06
N ALA A 60 5.56 -2.32 1.39
CA ALA A 60 5.50 -2.93 2.72
C ALA A 60 6.64 -3.92 3.01
N GLU A 61 7.35 -4.39 1.98
CA GLU A 61 8.44 -5.37 2.12
C GLU A 61 9.81 -4.71 2.29
N CYS A 62 10.13 -3.71 1.47
CA CYS A 62 11.44 -3.05 1.49
C CYS A 62 11.42 -1.57 1.92
N GLY A 63 10.24 -0.98 2.12
CA GLY A 63 10.09 0.41 2.54
C GLY A 63 10.40 1.45 1.47
N HIS A 64 10.59 1.07 0.21
CA HIS A 64 10.82 2.02 -0.87
C HIS A 64 9.59 2.89 -1.12
N GLU A 65 9.79 4.20 -1.28
CA GLU A 65 8.75 5.20 -1.53
C GLU A 65 8.95 5.81 -2.92
N TRP A 66 7.86 5.93 -3.71
CA TRP A 66 7.90 6.50 -5.06
C TRP A 66 6.55 7.04 -5.53
#